data_AF-A0A7C6MKR5-F1
#
_entry.id   AF-A0A7C6MKR5-F1
#
_cell.length_a   1.000
_cell.length_b   1.000
_cell.length_c   1.000
_cell.angle_alpha   90.00
_cell.angle_beta   90.00
_cell.angle_gamma   90.00
#
_symmetry.space_group_name_H-M   'P 1'
#
loop_
_entity.id
_entity.type
_entity.pdbx_description
1 polymer ?
#
loop_
_entity_poly.entity_id
_entity_poly.type
_entity_poly.pdbx_seq_one_letter_code
_entity_poly.pdbx_strand_id
1 'polypeptide(L)'
;MKRQGFTLIELLAVIVILAIVAIIAVPFVINVIEDARKGSFKNSVYGIIKAAEYNRALKTIKDSNPGEIKYTYENGVESSTPDGHKLEYKGDKPENGTIIINEEGQVSLALHDGTYCAEKRYEDSEVTLSDKTKEECTISSEITFACGQDLVDSRDSKVYKTV
;
A
#
# COMPACT_ATOMS: atom_id res chain seq x y z
N MET A 1 -42.11 20.70 45.24
CA MET A 1 -41.48 20.66 43.90
C MET A 1 -42.20 19.62 43.05
N LYS A 2 -42.85 20.01 41.94
CA LYS A 2 -43.41 19.05 40.97
C LYS A 2 -42.24 18.40 40.21
N ARG A 3 -42.10 17.09 40.30
CA ARG A 3 -41.16 16.34 39.45
C ARG A 3 -41.86 16.07 38.12
N GLN A 4 -41.40 16.72 37.06
CA GLN A 4 -41.77 16.35 35.69
C GLN A 4 -40.92 15.12 35.33
N GLY A 5 -41.58 13.98 35.14
CA GLY A 5 -40.96 12.75 34.66
C GLY A 5 -41.13 12.63 33.15
N PHE A 6 -40.15 12.04 32.48
CA PHE A 6 -40.28 11.63 31.08
C PHE A 6 -41.32 10.51 30.97
N THR A 7 -42.15 10.57 29.93
CA THR A 7 -43.06 9.47 29.60
C THR A 7 -42.32 8.39 28.82
N LEU A 8 -42.75 7.12 28.97
CA LEU A 8 -42.15 6.01 28.23
C LEU A 8 -42.32 6.17 26.71
N ILE A 9 -43.41 6.79 26.26
CA ILE A 9 -43.68 6.98 24.83
C ILE A 9 -42.77 8.03 24.19
N GLU A 10 -42.42 9.10 24.91
CA GLU A 10 -41.45 10.09 24.45
C GLU A 10 -40.06 9.46 24.31
N LEU A 11 -39.66 8.64 25.28
CA LEU A 11 -38.40 7.92 25.21
C LEU A 11 -38.38 6.92 24.05
N LEU A 12 -39.49 6.20 23.84
CA LEU A 12 -39.65 5.24 22.76
C LEU A 12 -39.55 5.89 21.38
N ALA A 13 -40.22 7.03 21.18
CA ALA A 13 -40.18 7.75 19.91
C ALA A 13 -38.75 8.19 19.54
N VAL A 14 -37.98 8.66 20.52
CA VAL A 14 -36.59 9.10 20.30
C VAL A 14 -35.69 7.93 19.88
N ILE A 15 -35.76 6.79 20.57
CA ILE A 15 -34.91 5.65 20.22
C ILE A 15 -35.24 5.07 18.85
N VAL A 16 -36.52 5.09 18.43
CA VAL A 16 -36.93 4.65 17.10
C VAL A 16 -36.33 5.55 16.01
N ILE A 17 -36.39 6.87 16.21
CA ILE A 17 -35.79 7.82 15.26
C ILE A 17 -34.27 7.64 15.20
N LEU A 18 -33.59 7.51 16.34
CA LEU A 18 -32.15 7.28 16.39
C LEU A 18 -31.74 5.97 15.70
N ALA A 19 -32.53 4.90 15.85
CA ALA A 19 -32.27 3.63 15.19
C ALA A 19 -32.33 3.76 13.65
N ILE A 20 -33.34 4.47 13.14
CA ILE A 20 -33.49 4.70 11.68
C ILE A 20 -32.30 5.50 11.14
N VAL A 21 -31.91 6.58 11.82
CA VAL A 21 -30.76 7.40 11.40
C VAL A 21 -29.46 6.61 11.45
N ALA A 22 -29.25 5.82 12.52
CA ALA A 22 -28.06 5.00 12.67
C ALA A 22 -27.91 3.97 11.55
N ILE A 23 -29.00 3.29 11.16
CA ILE A 23 -28.98 2.28 10.08
C ILE A 23 -28.48 2.88 8.76
N ILE A 24 -28.89 4.12 8.44
CA ILE A 24 -28.47 4.79 7.20
C ILE A 24 -27.03 5.33 7.32
N ALA A 25 -26.65 5.84 8.50
CA ALA A 25 -25.35 6.47 8.70
C ALA A 25 -24.17 5.47 8.77
N VAL A 26 -24.36 4.29 9.35
CA VAL A 26 -23.30 3.29 9.55
C VAL A 26 -22.57 2.90 8.25
N PRO A 27 -23.23 2.46 7.16
CA PRO A 27 -22.52 2.07 5.94
C PRO A 27 -21.74 3.24 5.31
N PHE A 28 -22.28 4.47 5.41
CA PHE A 28 -21.58 5.66 4.92
C PHE A 28 -20.30 5.94 5.72
N VAL A 29 -20.37 5.85 7.04
CA VAL A 29 -19.20 6.05 7.91
C VAL A 29 -18.13 5.00 7.65
N ILE A 30 -18.50 3.75 7.38
CA ILE A 30 -17.54 2.68 7.05
C ILE A 30 -16.78 3.03 5.77
N ASN A 31 -17.46 3.46 4.70
CA ASN A 31 -16.79 3.84 3.45
C ASN A 31 -15.81 5.00 3.64
N VAL A 32 -16.19 6.03 4.41
CA VAL A 32 -15.29 7.16 4.72
C VAL A 32 -14.07 6.70 5.50
N ILE A 33 -14.23 5.75 6.42
CA ILE A 33 -13.11 5.17 7.17
C ILE A 33 -12.19 4.37 6.23
N GLU A 34 -12.74 3.59 5.30
CA GLU A 34 -11.95 2.85 4.31
C GLU A 34 -11.16 3.78 3.39
N ASP A 35 -11.79 4.84 2.87
CA ASP A 35 -11.11 5.86 2.06
C ASP A 35 -9.99 6.56 2.84
N ALA A 36 -10.24 6.88 4.12
CA ALA A 36 -9.23 7.47 4.99
C ALA A 36 -8.06 6.51 5.25
N ARG A 37 -8.33 5.21 5.43
CA ARG A 37 -7.29 4.17 5.58
C ARG A 37 -6.47 4.02 4.31
N LYS A 38 -7.12 3.90 3.14
CA LYS A 38 -6.45 3.86 1.83
C LYS A 38 -5.57 5.09 1.62
N GLY A 39 -6.10 6.28 1.88
CA GLY A 39 -5.36 7.54 1.77
C GLY A 39 -4.16 7.61 2.72
N SER A 40 -4.34 7.19 3.98
CA SER A 40 -3.26 7.14 4.97
C SER A 40 -2.15 6.19 4.55
N PHE A 41 -2.50 4.98 4.08
CA PHE A 41 -1.50 4.02 3.61
C PHE A 41 -0.75 4.53 2.37
N LYS A 42 -1.45 5.08 1.37
CA LYS A 42 -0.81 5.71 0.20
C LYS A 42 0.17 6.82 0.61
N ASN A 43 -0.20 7.63 1.59
CA ASN A 43 0.68 8.69 2.13
C ASN A 43 1.91 8.14 2.86
N SER A 44 1.74 7.08 3.67
CA SER A 44 2.86 6.39 4.32
C SER A 44 3.85 5.83 3.28
N VAL A 45 3.34 5.22 2.21
CA VAL A 45 4.16 4.71 1.10
C VAL A 45 4.91 5.83 0.40
N TYR A 46 4.28 6.99 0.14
CA TYR A 46 5.01 8.16 -0.36
C TYR A 46 6.08 8.67 0.62
N GLY A 47 5.84 8.57 1.92
CA GLY A 47 6.85 8.86 2.94
C GLY A 47 8.05 7.90 2.87
N ILE A 48 7.77 6.61 2.65
CA ILE A 48 8.79 5.57 2.45
C ILE A 48 9.61 5.83 1.18
N ILE A 49 8.96 6.17 0.05
CA ILE A 49 9.65 6.52 -1.21
C ILE A 49 10.62 7.67 -0.99
N LYS A 50 10.16 8.77 -0.36
CA LYS A 50 11.01 9.93 -0.07
C LYS A 50 12.17 9.59 0.86
N ALA A 51 11.93 8.73 1.85
CA ALA A 51 12.98 8.26 2.75
C ALA A 51 14.01 7.40 2.02
N ALA A 52 13.57 6.55 1.08
CA ALA A 52 14.43 5.72 0.24
C ALA A 52 15.33 6.58 -0.66
N GLU A 53 14.73 7.56 -1.36
CA GLU A 53 15.46 8.54 -2.18
C GLU A 53 16.48 9.33 -1.34
N TYR A 54 16.08 9.81 -0.16
CA TYR A 54 16.97 10.53 0.74
C TYR A 54 18.11 9.65 1.27
N ASN A 55 17.82 8.41 1.67
CA ASN A 55 18.82 7.46 2.15
C ASN A 55 19.83 7.13 1.05
N ARG A 56 19.37 6.97 -0.19
CA ARG A 56 20.21 6.79 -1.37
C ARG A 56 21.15 7.97 -1.57
N ALA A 57 20.63 9.19 -1.56
CA ALA A 57 21.44 10.39 -1.71
C ALA A 57 22.55 10.49 -0.65
N LEU A 58 22.23 10.17 0.62
CA LEU A 58 23.23 10.13 1.68
C LEU A 58 24.31 9.06 1.49
N LYS A 59 23.95 7.90 0.93
CA LYS A 59 24.89 6.82 0.63
C LYS A 59 25.80 7.18 -0.54
N THR A 60 25.27 7.82 -1.59
CA THR A 60 26.05 8.27 -2.75
C THR A 60 27.17 9.24 -2.37
N ILE A 61 27.00 10.02 -1.28
CA ILE A 61 28.06 10.88 -0.73
C ILE A 61 29.23 10.07 -0.15
N LYS A 62 28.95 8.89 0.44
CA LYS A 62 29.96 8.03 1.07
C LYS A 62 30.59 7.04 0.10
N ASP A 63 29.80 6.57 -0.86
CA ASP A 63 30.19 5.61 -1.89
C ASP A 63 29.57 6.05 -3.22
N SER A 64 30.41 6.32 -4.22
CA SER A 64 29.98 6.85 -5.51
C SER A 64 29.05 5.92 -6.28
N ASN A 65 29.05 4.61 -5.99
CA ASN A 65 28.06 3.69 -6.54
C ASN A 65 27.65 2.64 -5.50
N PRO A 66 26.62 2.92 -4.68
CA PRO A 66 26.15 1.98 -3.66
C PRO A 66 25.41 0.75 -4.24
N GLY A 67 25.41 0.55 -5.57
CA GLY A 67 24.74 -0.56 -6.25
C GLY A 67 23.22 -0.52 -6.11
N GLU A 68 22.51 -1.60 -6.46
CA GLU A 68 21.10 -1.75 -6.13
C GLU A 68 20.92 -2.01 -4.62
N ILE A 69 19.90 -1.41 -4.00
CA ILE A 69 19.53 -1.71 -2.62
C ILE A 69 18.08 -2.19 -2.60
N LYS A 70 17.88 -3.41 -2.08
CA LYS A 70 16.57 -4.00 -1.85
C LYS A 70 16.28 -4.02 -0.35
N TYR A 71 15.12 -3.53 0.06
CA TYR A 71 14.56 -3.72 1.39
C TYR A 71 13.39 -4.69 1.30
N THR A 72 13.35 -5.70 2.16
CA THR A 72 12.27 -6.70 2.20
C THR A 72 11.65 -6.69 3.59
N TYR A 73 10.33 -6.65 3.63
CA TYR A 73 9.53 -6.75 4.83
C TYR A 73 8.83 -8.11 4.86
N GLU A 74 9.01 -8.84 5.94
CA GLU A 74 8.28 -10.08 6.21
C GLU A 74 7.71 -10.03 7.63
N ASN A 75 6.39 -10.03 7.74
CA ASN A 75 5.66 -9.92 9.00
C ASN A 75 6.14 -8.74 9.89
N GLY A 76 6.41 -7.59 9.26
CA GLY A 76 6.89 -6.36 9.91
C GLY A 76 8.39 -6.33 10.23
N VAL A 77 9.12 -7.39 9.93
CA VAL A 77 10.58 -7.47 10.10
C VAL A 77 11.26 -6.99 8.82
N GLU A 78 12.15 -6.01 8.97
CA GLU A 78 12.93 -5.45 7.86
C GLU A 78 14.24 -6.22 7.66
N SER A 79 14.56 -6.50 6.41
CA SER A 79 15.85 -7.01 5.96
C SER A 79 16.30 -6.23 4.72
N SER A 80 17.59 -6.28 4.39
CA SER A 80 18.13 -5.58 3.23
C SER A 80 19.06 -6.46 2.41
N THR A 81 19.20 -6.15 1.12
CA THR A 81 20.22 -6.72 0.26
C THR A 81 20.88 -5.58 -0.52
N PRO A 82 22.20 -5.36 -0.38
CA PRO A 82 23.12 -6.01 0.55
C PRO A 82 22.75 -5.82 2.03
N ASP A 83 23.22 -6.72 2.90
CA ASP A 83 22.95 -6.68 4.34
C ASP A 83 23.53 -5.41 5.01
N GLY A 84 22.95 -5.04 6.16
CA GLY A 84 23.42 -3.91 6.97
C GLY A 84 22.90 -2.55 6.52
N HIS A 85 21.86 -2.53 5.70
CA HIS A 85 21.15 -1.30 5.35
C HIS A 85 19.82 -1.25 6.09
N LYS A 86 19.49 -0.07 6.61
CA LYS A 86 18.24 0.18 7.31
C LYS A 86 17.57 1.40 6.69
N LEU A 87 16.26 1.29 6.46
CA LEU A 87 15.46 2.37 5.95
C LEU A 87 14.69 3.03 7.09
N GLU A 88 14.98 4.30 7.36
CA GLU A 88 14.29 5.06 8.39
C GLU A 88 13.27 6.01 7.77
N TYR A 89 12.00 5.82 8.12
CA TYR A 89 10.88 6.62 7.64
C TYR A 89 9.89 6.85 8.78
N LYS A 90 8.98 7.79 8.56
CA LYS A 90 7.86 8.07 9.46
C LYS A 90 6.63 7.30 9.00
N GLY A 91 5.87 6.78 9.95
CA GLY A 91 4.62 6.05 9.70
C GLY A 91 4.71 4.60 10.15
N ASP A 92 3.65 3.86 9.85
CA ASP A 92 3.55 2.44 10.18
C ASP A 92 4.41 1.60 9.25
N LYS A 93 5.04 0.56 9.80
CA LYS A 93 5.83 -0.37 9.01
C LYS A 93 4.90 -1.23 8.15
N PRO A 94 5.23 -1.46 6.87
CA PRO A 94 4.56 -2.47 6.07
C PRO A 94 4.66 -3.82 6.76
N GLU A 95 3.60 -4.62 6.66
CA GLU A 95 3.62 -5.99 7.16
C GLU A 95 4.45 -6.86 6.24
N ASN A 96 4.28 -6.72 4.92
CA ASN A 96 5.03 -7.47 3.92
C ASN A 96 5.40 -6.58 2.73
N GLY A 97 6.37 -7.02 1.94
CA GLY A 97 6.64 -6.43 0.64
C GLY A 97 8.11 -6.13 0.40
N THR A 98 8.37 -5.41 -0.69
CA THR A 98 9.72 -5.10 -1.16
C THR A 98 9.81 -3.67 -1.65
N ILE A 99 10.95 -3.03 -1.39
CA ILE A 99 11.35 -1.74 -1.96
C ILE A 99 12.68 -1.98 -2.66
N ILE A 100 12.81 -1.56 -3.91
CA ILE A 100 14.04 -1.65 -4.69
C ILE A 100 14.42 -0.23 -5.11
N ILE A 101 15.67 0.13 -4.82
CA ILE A 101 16.29 1.37 -5.26
C ILE A 101 17.37 1.00 -6.26
N ASN A 102 17.19 1.38 -7.52
CA ASN A 102 18.15 1.07 -8.57
C ASN A 102 19.39 1.98 -8.49
N GLU A 103 20.36 1.75 -9.38
CA GLU A 103 21.61 2.51 -9.39
C GLU A 103 21.39 4.01 -9.65
N GLU A 104 20.37 4.34 -10.46
CA GLU A 104 19.95 5.70 -10.80
C GLU A 104 19.20 6.41 -9.66
N GLY A 105 18.89 5.71 -8.57
CA GLY A 105 18.17 6.23 -7.41
C GLY A 105 16.64 6.27 -7.59
N GLN A 106 16.11 5.64 -8.63
CA GLN A 106 14.68 5.46 -8.80
C GLN A 106 14.17 4.36 -7.86
N VAL A 107 12.93 4.50 -7.40
CA VAL A 107 12.30 3.59 -6.44
C VAL A 107 11.14 2.83 -7.09
N SER A 108 11.20 1.51 -6.98
CA SER A 108 10.12 0.56 -7.28
C SER A 108 9.73 -0.16 -6.00
N LEU A 109 8.43 -0.34 -5.75
CA LEU A 109 7.96 -1.00 -4.54
C LEU A 109 6.66 -1.76 -4.74
N ALA A 110 6.47 -2.75 -3.88
CA ALA A 110 5.20 -3.39 -3.59
C ALA A 110 5.14 -3.61 -2.09
N LEU A 111 4.24 -2.94 -1.38
CA LEU A 111 4.13 -2.97 0.08
C LEU A 111 2.70 -3.34 0.48
N HIS A 112 2.56 -4.19 1.49
CA HIS A 112 1.28 -4.64 2.02
C HIS A 112 1.16 -4.24 3.49
N ASP A 113 0.08 -3.55 3.88
CA ASP A 113 -0.17 -3.12 5.28
C ASP A 113 -1.01 -4.11 6.10
N GLY A 114 -1.40 -5.22 5.48
CA GLY A 114 -2.27 -6.25 6.06
C GLY A 114 -3.69 -6.24 5.48
N THR A 115 -4.09 -5.13 4.84
CA THR A 115 -5.38 -4.97 4.17
C THR A 115 -5.24 -4.63 2.69
N TYR A 116 -4.31 -3.73 2.36
CA TYR A 116 -4.12 -3.18 1.02
C TYR A 116 -2.69 -3.40 0.54
N CYS A 117 -2.57 -3.55 -0.77
CA CYS A 117 -1.30 -3.58 -1.48
C CYS A 117 -1.06 -2.24 -2.19
N ALA A 118 0.13 -1.68 -2.01
CA ALA A 118 0.60 -0.48 -2.68
C ALA A 118 1.75 -0.82 -3.63
N GLU A 119 1.56 -0.56 -4.92
CA GLU A 119 2.51 -0.87 -5.98
C GLU A 119 2.92 0.40 -6.73
N LYS A 120 4.21 0.51 -7.05
CA LYS A 120 4.75 1.55 -7.92
C LYS A 120 5.98 1.01 -8.64
N ARG A 121 6.00 1.09 -9.96
CA ARG A 121 7.19 0.78 -10.78
C ARG A 121 8.08 2.02 -10.95
N TYR A 122 9.25 1.83 -11.58
CA TYR A 122 10.15 2.93 -11.88
C TYR A 122 9.52 3.97 -12.83
N GLU A 123 8.77 3.50 -13.83
CA GLU A 123 8.11 4.34 -14.83
C GLU A 123 6.82 4.99 -14.32
N ASP A 124 6.23 4.43 -13.25
CA ASP A 124 4.99 4.96 -12.70
C ASP A 124 5.25 6.27 -11.95
N SER A 125 4.47 7.29 -12.30
CA SER A 125 4.50 8.59 -11.62
C SER A 125 3.81 8.56 -10.25
N GLU A 126 2.92 7.58 -10.01
CA GLU A 126 2.11 7.49 -8.80
C GLU A 126 2.05 6.07 -8.22
N VAL A 127 1.78 6.00 -6.92
CA VAL A 127 1.48 4.74 -6.24
C VAL A 127 0.04 4.31 -6.55
N THR A 128 -0.10 3.05 -6.96
CA THR A 128 -1.38 2.37 -7.16
C THR A 128 -1.73 1.54 -5.93
N LEU A 129 -3.01 1.55 -5.53
CA LEU A 129 -3.53 0.74 -4.43
C LEU A 129 -4.45 -0.35 -4.99
N SER A 130 -4.33 -1.55 -4.44
CA SER A 130 -5.19 -2.69 -4.76
C SER A 130 -5.51 -3.51 -3.51
N ASP A 131 -6.57 -4.32 -3.58
CA ASP A 131 -6.99 -5.22 -2.49
C ASP A 131 -6.37 -6.63 -2.65
N LYS A 132 -5.18 -6.73 -3.26
CA LYS A 132 -4.43 -7.97 -3.48
C LYS A 132 -4.02 -8.62 -2.15
N THR A 133 -3.90 -9.94 -2.12
CA THR A 133 -3.37 -10.64 -0.94
C THR A 133 -1.87 -10.37 -0.75
N LYS A 134 -1.35 -10.74 0.42
CA LYS A 134 0.09 -10.61 0.76
C LYS A 134 0.99 -11.29 -0.28
N GLU A 135 0.58 -12.44 -0.79
CA GLU A 135 1.33 -13.24 -1.75
C GLU A 135 1.28 -12.65 -3.16
N GLU A 136 0.17 -12.01 -3.53
CA GLU A 136 -0.01 -11.35 -4.82
C GLU A 136 0.61 -9.94 -4.84
N CYS A 137 0.83 -9.34 -3.67
CA CYS A 137 1.44 -8.03 -3.49
C CYS A 137 2.95 -8.07 -3.70
N THR A 138 3.35 -8.27 -4.94
CA THR A 138 4.75 -8.33 -5.35
C THR A 138 5.03 -7.25 -6.38
N ILE A 139 6.28 -6.80 -6.44
CA ILE A 139 6.69 -5.97 -7.58
C ILE A 139 6.51 -6.89 -8.78
N SER A 140 5.50 -6.61 -9.60
CA SER A 140 5.37 -7.26 -10.89
C SER A 140 6.69 -6.98 -11.61
N SER A 141 7.60 -7.95 -11.54
CA SER A 141 8.62 -8.09 -12.55
C SER A 141 7.81 -7.99 -13.82
N GLU A 142 8.14 -7.04 -14.66
CA GLU A 142 7.77 -7.19 -16.05
C GLU A 142 8.03 -8.65 -16.38
N ILE A 143 7.04 -9.29 -16.98
CA ILE A 143 7.32 -10.46 -17.78
C ILE A 143 8.52 -10.00 -18.59
N THR A 144 9.71 -10.53 -18.25
CA THR A 144 10.86 -10.36 -19.11
C THR A 144 10.40 -11.15 -20.31
N PHE A 145 9.78 -10.46 -21.25
CA PHE A 145 9.58 -11.00 -22.57
C PHE A 145 10.99 -11.12 -23.11
N ALA A 146 11.65 -12.23 -22.75
CA ALA A 146 12.79 -12.68 -23.48
C ALA A 146 12.31 -12.74 -24.92
N CYS A 147 12.87 -11.89 -25.78
CA CYS A 147 12.59 -11.92 -27.21
C CYS A 147 12.73 -13.38 -27.67
N GLY A 148 11.70 -13.88 -28.36
CA GLY A 148 11.66 -15.26 -28.84
C GLY A 148 10.90 -16.25 -27.95
N GLN A 149 10.16 -15.81 -26.94
CA GLN A 149 9.23 -16.69 -26.19
C GLN A 149 7.81 -16.61 -26.73
N ASP A 150 7.12 -17.75 -26.65
CA ASP A 150 5.73 -17.92 -27.06
C ASP A 150 4.79 -17.37 -25.97
N LEU A 151 3.96 -16.39 -26.32
CA LEU A 151 2.98 -15.75 -25.44
C LEU A 151 1.59 -16.27 -25.71
N VAL A 152 0.97 -16.88 -24.71
CA VAL A 152 -0.44 -17.26 -24.80
C VAL A 152 -1.29 -16.09 -24.32
N ASP A 153 -1.99 -15.41 -25.23
CA ASP A 153 -2.97 -14.37 -24.87
C ASP A 153 -4.19 -15.03 -24.21
N SER A 154 -4.48 -14.64 -22.98
CA SER A 154 -5.56 -15.22 -22.17
C SER A 154 -6.96 -14.88 -22.68
N ARG A 155 -7.11 -13.93 -23.60
CA ARG A 155 -8.40 -13.52 -24.16
C ARG A 155 -8.82 -14.37 -25.36
N ASP A 156 -7.86 -14.91 -26.10
CA ASP A 156 -8.14 -15.68 -27.31
C ASP A 156 -7.38 -17.02 -27.40
N SER A 157 -6.61 -17.37 -26.37
CA SER A 157 -5.80 -18.60 -26.28
C SER A 157 -4.81 -18.77 -27.43
N LYS A 158 -4.42 -17.68 -28.10
CA LYS A 158 -3.44 -17.73 -29.20
C LYS A 158 -2.03 -17.48 -28.73
N VAL A 159 -1.10 -18.12 -29.43
CA VAL A 159 0.33 -18.00 -29.21
C VAL A 159 0.91 -16.91 -30.11
N TYR A 160 1.56 -15.91 -29.51
CA TYR A 160 2.28 -14.84 -30.18
C TYR A 160 3.76 -14.95 -29.86
N LYS A 161 4.63 -14.90 -30.87
CA LYS A 161 6.07 -14.80 -30.63
C LYS A 161 6.43 -13.37 -30.30
N THR A 162 7.06 -13.15 -29.16
CA THR A 162 7.72 -11.87 -28.90
C THR A 162 8.90 -11.72 -29.86
N VAL A 163 8.91 -10.62 -30.61
CA VAL A 163 10.07 -10.16 -31.39
C VAL A 163 10.92 -9.25 -30.55
#